data_AF-A0A967BEN8-F1
#
_entry.id   AF-A0A967BEN8-F1
#
_cell.length_a   1.000
_cell.length_b   1.000
_cell.length_c   1.000
_cell.angle_alpha   90.00
_cell.angle_beta   90.00
_cell.angle_gamma   90.00
#
_symmetry.space_group_name_H-M   'P 1'
#
loop_
_entity.id
_entity.type
_entity.pdbx_description
1 polymer ?
#
loop_
_entity_poly.entity_id
_entity_poly.type
_entity_poly.pdbx_seq_one_letter_code
_entity_poly.pdbx_strand_id
1 'polypeptide(L)'
;MLKLNLSTEPNWLDLGHGVEILVAPMTTALMIAARKEAQGHIALSEEAVSEGRELPDAAFDTDEVALAMAKAVARIAIEDWSGVGDKMGAPIPVSPEGIDALLDIWPIFEAFQTKYVARAMILDAEKNASPPLPTGSSAGAETTAKPAKGRARTARKA
;
A
#
# COMPACT_ATOMS: atom_id res chain seq x y z
N MET A 1 -16.54 -7.94 1.44
CA MET A 1 -16.08 -9.28 0.99
C MET A 1 -15.03 -9.00 -0.06
N LEU A 2 -13.77 -9.37 0.19
CA LEU A 2 -12.66 -8.96 -0.66
C LEU A 2 -12.90 -9.39 -2.12
N LYS A 3 -12.92 -8.42 -3.04
CA LYS A 3 -12.97 -8.67 -4.48
C LYS A 3 -11.57 -8.84 -5.02
N LEU A 4 -11.27 -10.03 -5.55
CA LEU A 4 -10.00 -10.29 -6.21
C LEU A 4 -10.05 -9.77 -7.64
N ASN A 5 -9.08 -8.92 -8.00
CA ASN A 5 -8.79 -8.59 -9.39
C ASN A 5 -7.67 -9.51 -9.86
N LEU A 6 -7.95 -10.32 -10.88
CA LEU A 6 -6.99 -11.26 -11.46
C LEU A 6 -6.30 -10.71 -12.72
N SER A 7 -6.63 -9.49 -13.13
CA SER A 7 -5.96 -8.86 -14.27
C SER A 7 -4.51 -8.57 -13.94
N THR A 8 -3.61 -9.04 -14.79
CA THR A 8 -2.18 -8.72 -14.79
C THR A 8 -1.84 -7.69 -15.86
N GLU A 9 -2.82 -7.17 -16.58
CA GLU A 9 -2.59 -6.27 -17.70
C GLU A 9 -2.28 -4.85 -17.22
N PRO A 10 -1.30 -4.16 -17.84
CA PRO A 10 -1.04 -2.75 -17.60
C PRO A 10 -2.28 -1.89 -17.94
N ASN A 11 -2.43 -0.78 -17.23
CA ASN A 11 -3.51 0.17 -17.45
C ASN A 11 -3.00 1.60 -17.53
N TRP A 12 -3.62 2.39 -18.41
CA TRP A 12 -3.37 3.82 -18.51
C TRP A 12 -3.97 4.55 -17.31
N LEU A 13 -3.13 5.37 -16.66
CA LEU A 13 -3.46 6.19 -15.52
C LEU A 13 -3.21 7.65 -15.85
N ASP A 14 -4.30 8.42 -15.87
CA ASP A 14 -4.25 9.87 -16.04
C ASP A 14 -3.73 10.54 -14.76
N LEU A 15 -2.63 11.29 -14.86
CA LEU A 15 -2.04 12.06 -13.77
C LEU A 15 -2.49 13.53 -13.78
N GLY A 16 -3.32 13.93 -14.74
CA GLY A 16 -3.68 15.31 -15.00
C GLY A 16 -2.65 16.02 -15.88
N HIS A 17 -2.91 17.28 -16.20
CA HIS A 17 -2.00 18.12 -17.01
C HIS A 17 -1.66 17.55 -18.40
N GLY A 18 -2.50 16.65 -18.93
CA GLY A 18 -2.26 15.97 -20.20
C GLY A 18 -1.24 14.84 -20.13
N VAL A 19 -0.82 14.44 -18.92
CA VAL A 19 0.12 13.34 -18.70
C VAL A 19 -0.63 12.06 -18.34
N GLU A 20 -0.37 10.99 -19.08
CA GLU A 20 -0.87 9.65 -18.78
C GLU A 20 0.32 8.69 -18.68
N ILE A 21 0.27 7.74 -17.76
CA ILE A 21 1.28 6.69 -17.62
C ILE A 21 0.64 5.31 -17.77
N LEU A 22 1.28 4.41 -18.51
CA LEU A 22 0.91 3.00 -18.56
C LEU A 22 1.60 2.29 -17.41
N VAL A 23 0.83 1.74 -16.48
CA VAL A 23 1.36 1.12 -15.26
C VAL A 23 0.93 -0.33 -15.11
N ALA A 24 1.89 -1.17 -14.73
CA ALA A 24 1.62 -2.54 -14.29
C ALA A 24 0.71 -2.54 -13.04
N PRO A 25 -0.08 -3.60 -12.81
CA PRO A 25 -0.86 -3.73 -11.58
C PRO A 25 0.03 -3.74 -10.33
N MET A 26 -0.40 -3.06 -9.26
CA MET A 26 0.31 -3.07 -7.99
C MET A 26 0.23 -4.45 -7.34
N THR A 27 1.34 -5.19 -7.37
CA THR A 27 1.44 -6.51 -6.73
C THR A 27 2.35 -6.46 -5.50
N THR A 28 2.23 -7.48 -4.64
CA THR A 28 3.16 -7.65 -3.51
C THR A 28 4.60 -7.77 -3.99
N ALA A 29 4.85 -8.45 -5.11
CA ALA A 29 6.20 -8.59 -5.68
C ALA A 29 6.77 -7.22 -6.10
N LEU A 30 5.96 -6.38 -6.75
CA LEU A 30 6.33 -5.02 -7.13
C LEU A 30 6.67 -4.17 -5.90
N MET A 31 5.82 -4.18 -4.87
CA MET A 31 6.07 -3.42 -3.64
C MET A 31 7.31 -3.89 -2.87
N ILE A 32 7.59 -5.19 -2.86
CA ILE A 32 8.82 -5.75 -2.26
C ILE A 32 10.05 -5.28 -3.05
N ALA A 33 9.99 -5.34 -4.38
CA ALA A 33 11.09 -4.88 -5.23
C ALA A 33 11.34 -3.37 -5.05
N ALA A 34 10.28 -2.56 -5.04
CA ALA A 34 10.37 -1.11 -4.82
C ALA A 34 10.95 -0.78 -3.44
N ARG A 35 10.53 -1.49 -2.39
CA ARG A 35 11.08 -1.30 -1.05
C ARG A 35 12.58 -1.58 -1.01
N LYS A 36 13.04 -2.64 -1.68
CA LYS A 36 14.46 -2.99 -1.75
C LYS A 36 15.27 -1.93 -2.52
N GLU A 37 14.75 -1.43 -3.62
CA GLU A 37 15.38 -0.34 -4.39
C GLU A 37 15.48 0.94 -3.57
N ALA A 38 14.38 1.38 -2.95
CA ALA A 38 14.36 2.57 -2.11
C ALA A 38 15.34 2.46 -0.93
N GLN A 39 15.41 1.30 -0.26
CA GLN A 39 16.37 1.04 0.81
C GLN A 39 17.82 1.17 0.33
N GLY A 40 18.13 0.66 -0.86
CA GLY A 40 19.46 0.81 -1.45
C GLY A 40 19.82 2.28 -1.70
N HIS A 41 18.88 3.06 -2.25
CA HIS A 41 19.10 4.49 -2.49
C HIS A 41 19.26 5.30 -1.20
N ILE A 42 18.46 5.01 -0.17
CA ILE A 42 18.57 5.69 1.13
C ILE A 42 19.91 5.37 1.79
N ALA A 43 20.32 4.09 1.84
CA ALA A 43 21.62 3.71 2.42
C ALA A 43 22.81 4.38 1.70
N LEU A 44 22.79 4.44 0.37
CA LEU A 44 23.82 5.15 -0.41
C LEU A 44 23.85 6.66 -0.10
N SER A 45 22.69 7.28 0.14
CA SER A 45 22.63 8.69 0.52
C SER A 45 23.17 8.94 1.93
N GLU A 46 22.92 8.04 2.89
CA GLU A 46 23.48 8.10 4.24
C GLU A 46 25.01 8.02 4.23
N GLU A 47 25.57 7.07 3.48
CA GLU A 47 27.02 6.90 3.32
C GLU A 47 27.66 8.16 2.72
N ALA A 48 27.06 8.73 1.67
CA ALA A 48 27.54 9.95 1.03
C ALA A 48 27.48 11.19 1.94
N VAL A 49 26.49 11.28 2.82
CA VAL A 49 26.37 12.36 3.83
C VAL A 49 27.41 12.17 4.93
N SER A 50 27.66 10.93 5.36
CA SER A 50 28.63 10.62 6.41
C SER A 50 30.09 10.92 6.01
N GLU A 51 30.41 11.01 4.72
CA GLU A 51 31.74 11.38 4.20
C GLU A 51 32.01 12.90 4.14
N GLY A 52 31.13 13.78 4.63
CA GLY A 52 31.44 15.21 4.64
C GLY A 52 30.40 16.23 5.12
N ARG A 53 29.24 15.83 5.68
CA ARG A 53 28.28 16.76 6.30
C ARG A 53 27.75 16.22 7.62
N GLU A 54 27.73 17.07 8.64
CA GLU A 54 27.04 16.79 9.90
C GLU A 54 25.54 16.59 9.65
N LEU A 55 24.99 15.49 10.18
CA LEU A 55 23.58 15.13 10.14
C LEU A 55 22.76 16.11 11.00
N PRO A 56 21.68 16.71 10.49
CA PRO A 56 20.58 17.13 11.35
C PRO A 56 19.96 15.88 12.01
N ASP A 57 19.68 15.99 13.30
CA ASP A 57 19.25 14.91 14.18
C ASP A 57 17.96 14.18 13.69
N ALA A 58 18.08 12.87 13.50
CA ALA A 58 17.06 11.84 13.81
C ALA A 58 15.68 11.85 13.13
N ALA A 59 15.51 12.46 11.96
CA ALA A 59 14.41 12.12 11.05
C ALA A 59 14.88 12.31 9.61
N PHE A 60 15.08 11.23 8.86
CA PHE A 60 14.85 11.33 7.42
C PHE A 60 13.49 12.00 7.27
N ASP A 61 13.43 13.10 6.53
CA ASP A 61 12.16 13.76 6.32
C ASP A 61 11.21 12.69 5.79
N THR A 62 10.06 12.52 6.45
CA THR A 62 9.13 11.43 6.08
C THR A 62 8.75 11.56 4.60
N ASP A 63 8.82 12.78 4.09
CA ASP A 63 8.62 13.18 2.71
C ASP A 63 9.77 12.72 1.78
N GLU A 64 11.04 12.78 2.20
CA GLU A 64 12.16 12.25 1.42
C GLU A 64 12.07 10.73 1.26
N VAL A 65 11.72 10.02 2.34
CA VAL A 65 11.51 8.57 2.29
C VAL A 65 10.30 8.23 1.43
N ALA A 66 9.21 8.99 1.55
CA ALA A 66 8.02 8.81 0.73
C ALA A 66 8.33 9.06 -0.76
N LEU A 67 9.11 10.09 -1.08
CA LEU A 67 9.53 10.40 -2.45
C LEU A 67 10.43 9.31 -3.01
N ALA A 68 11.43 8.86 -2.25
CA ALA A 68 12.31 7.75 -2.66
C ALA A 68 11.51 6.47 -2.93
N MET A 69 10.56 6.14 -2.06
CA MET A 69 9.66 5.00 -2.25
C MET A 69 8.77 5.18 -3.48
N ALA A 70 8.22 6.38 -3.71
CA ALA A 70 7.40 6.67 -4.88
C ALA A 70 8.17 6.48 -6.19
N LYS A 71 9.39 7.02 -6.25
CA LYS A 71 10.27 6.89 -7.42
C LYS A 71 10.64 5.43 -7.67
N ALA A 72 10.99 4.66 -6.64
CA ALA A 72 11.25 3.24 -6.77
C ALA A 72 10.01 2.46 -7.28
N VAL A 73 8.83 2.75 -6.75
CA VAL A 73 7.58 2.14 -7.25
C VAL A 73 7.36 2.50 -8.72
N ALA A 74 7.51 3.76 -9.09
CA ALA A 74 7.26 4.24 -10.45
C ALA A 74 8.23 3.63 -11.46
N ARG A 75 9.53 3.54 -11.15
CA ARG A 75 10.54 2.92 -12.02
C ARG A 75 10.27 1.45 -12.32
N ILE A 76 9.63 0.74 -11.39
CA ILE A 76 9.27 -0.67 -11.57
C ILE A 76 7.90 -0.81 -12.26
N ALA A 77 6.98 0.12 -12.00
CA ALA A 77 5.59 0.03 -12.44
C ALA A 77 5.32 0.63 -13.83
N ILE A 78 6.01 1.71 -14.19
CA ILE A 78 5.73 2.46 -15.43
C ILE A 78 6.36 1.74 -16.61
N GLU A 79 5.53 1.39 -17.58
CA GLU A 79 5.94 0.72 -18.82
C GLU A 79 5.98 1.67 -20.01
N ASP A 80 5.10 2.67 -20.03
CA ASP A 80 5.02 3.68 -21.08
C ASP A 80 4.38 4.98 -20.53
N TRP A 81 4.42 6.07 -21.31
CA TRP A 81 3.74 7.31 -20.98
C TRP A 81 3.31 8.12 -22.21
N SER A 82 2.41 9.08 -22.00
CA SER A 82 1.98 10.05 -22.99
C SER A 82 1.95 11.44 -22.37
N GLY A 83 2.13 12.47 -23.19
CA GLY A 83 2.15 13.86 -22.73
C GLY A 83 3.45 14.32 -22.06
N VAL A 84 4.48 13.46 -22.04
CA VAL A 84 5.82 13.81 -21.54
C VAL A 84 6.74 14.06 -22.73
N GLY A 85 7.31 15.26 -22.78
CA GLY A 85 8.18 15.68 -23.87
C GLY A 85 9.39 16.47 -23.40
N ASP A 86 10.35 16.63 -24.30
CA ASP A 86 11.54 17.44 -24.07
C ASP A 86 11.23 18.95 -24.11
N LYS A 87 12.28 19.78 -24.06
CA LYS A 87 12.16 21.25 -24.11
C LYS A 87 11.47 21.77 -25.38
N MET A 88 11.42 20.98 -26.45
CA MET A 88 10.79 21.30 -27.72
C MET A 88 9.39 20.69 -27.84
N GLY A 89 8.94 19.94 -26.82
CA GLY A 89 7.67 19.22 -26.81
C GLY A 89 7.71 17.90 -27.60
N ALA A 90 8.90 17.42 -27.98
CA ALA A 90 9.03 16.12 -28.64
C ALA A 90 8.84 15.00 -27.61
N PRO A 91 8.02 13.97 -27.88
CA PRO A 91 7.84 12.85 -26.96
C PRO A 91 9.17 12.20 -26.59
N ILE A 92 9.39 11.96 -25.30
CA ILE A 92 10.58 11.26 -24.81
C ILE A 92 10.22 9.83 -24.42
N PRO A 93 11.11 8.85 -24.56
CA PRO A 93 10.89 7.50 -24.05
C PRO A 93 10.96 7.48 -22.51
N VAL A 94 10.29 6.50 -21.90
CA VAL A 94 10.42 6.25 -20.45
C VAL A 94 11.86 5.89 -20.10
N SER A 95 12.42 6.55 -19.10
CA SER A 95 13.70 6.23 -18.50
C SER A 95 13.66 6.46 -16.98
N PRO A 96 14.55 5.83 -16.19
CA PRO A 96 14.61 6.08 -14.74
C PRO A 96 14.78 7.56 -14.40
N GLU A 97 15.65 8.27 -15.11
CA GLU A 97 15.91 9.70 -14.92
C GLU A 97 14.68 10.54 -15.30
N GLY A 98 13.99 10.14 -16.36
CA GLY A 98 12.75 10.79 -16.79
C GLY A 98 11.62 10.60 -15.78
N ILE A 99 11.50 9.39 -15.20
CA ILE A 99 10.53 9.08 -14.14
C ILE A 99 10.82 9.92 -12.90
N ASP A 100 12.09 10.02 -12.50
CA ASP A 100 12.49 10.84 -11.37
C ASP A 100 12.13 12.31 -11.59
N ALA A 101 12.46 12.85 -12.76
CA ALA A 101 12.15 14.23 -13.12
C ALA A 101 10.64 14.49 -13.19
N LEU A 102 9.86 13.52 -13.68
CA LEU A 102 8.41 13.61 -13.72
C LEU A 102 7.82 13.66 -12.29
N LEU A 103 8.36 12.85 -11.37
CA LEU A 103 7.92 12.82 -9.97
C LEU A 103 8.50 13.94 -9.11
N ASP A 104 9.46 14.71 -9.61
CA ASP A 104 9.88 15.97 -8.96
C ASP A 104 8.86 17.10 -9.20
N ILE A 105 7.89 16.90 -10.10
CA ILE A 105 6.77 17.82 -10.31
C ILE A 105 5.68 17.51 -9.28
N TRP A 106 5.56 18.39 -8.28
CA TRP A 106 4.68 18.18 -7.11
C TRP A 106 3.24 17.74 -7.45
N PRO A 107 2.48 18.42 -8.35
CA PRO A 107 1.14 17.96 -8.71
C PRO A 107 1.09 16.54 -9.31
N ILE A 108 2.12 16.14 -10.06
CA ILE A 108 2.21 14.82 -10.68
C ILE A 108 2.55 13.77 -9.63
N PHE A 109 3.46 14.08 -8.71
CA PHE A 109 3.75 13.24 -7.55
C PHE A 109 2.49 12.98 -6.71
N GLU A 110 1.74 14.02 -6.36
CA GLU A 110 0.49 13.87 -5.60
C GLU A 110 -0.55 13.03 -6.34
N ALA A 111 -0.69 13.23 -7.65
CA ALA A 111 -1.58 12.44 -8.49
C ALA A 111 -1.16 10.96 -8.53
N PHE A 112 0.14 10.69 -8.67
CA PHE A 112 0.67 9.33 -8.66
C PHE A 112 0.46 8.64 -7.30
N GLN A 113 0.78 9.33 -6.20
CA GLN A 113 0.54 8.86 -4.84
C GLN A 113 -0.93 8.51 -4.63
N THR A 114 -1.83 9.42 -4.99
CA THR A 114 -3.27 9.25 -4.74
C THR A 114 -3.89 8.16 -5.63
N LYS A 115 -3.59 8.20 -6.94
CA LYS A 115 -4.31 7.39 -7.92
C LYS A 115 -3.72 5.99 -8.11
N TYR A 116 -2.41 5.81 -7.89
CA TYR A 116 -1.73 4.53 -8.03
C TYR A 116 -1.39 3.89 -6.68
N VAL A 117 -0.61 4.58 -5.83
CA VAL A 117 -0.07 4.00 -4.59
C VAL A 117 -1.16 3.82 -3.54
N ALA A 118 -1.87 4.89 -3.18
CA ALA A 118 -2.90 4.85 -2.15
C ALA A 118 -4.07 3.96 -2.55
N ARG A 119 -4.47 3.97 -3.83
CA ARG A 119 -5.54 3.10 -4.34
C ARG A 119 -5.25 1.62 -4.13
N ALA A 120 -4.00 1.20 -4.27
CA ALA A 120 -3.59 -0.18 -3.99
C ALA A 120 -3.65 -0.55 -2.50
N MET A 121 -3.66 0.45 -1.61
CA MET A 121 -3.79 0.28 -0.16
C MET A 121 -5.25 0.32 0.34
N ILE A 122 -6.23 0.61 -0.53
CA ILE A 122 -7.66 0.61 -0.18
C ILE A 122 -8.19 -0.84 -0.13
N LEU A 123 -7.70 -1.62 0.83
CA LEU A 123 -8.28 -2.88 1.27
C LEU A 123 -9.25 -2.67 2.45
N ASP A 124 -9.09 -1.56 3.18
CA ASP A 124 -9.68 -1.33 4.51
C ASP A 124 -11.09 -0.73 4.51
N ALA A 125 -11.60 -0.21 3.39
CA ALA A 125 -12.91 0.45 3.36
C ALA A 125 -14.12 -0.51 3.48
N GLU A 126 -13.91 -1.82 3.38
CA GLU A 126 -14.99 -2.81 3.50
C GLU A 126 -15.33 -3.22 4.95
N LYS A 127 -14.68 -2.65 5.97
CA LYS A 127 -14.87 -3.08 7.38
C LYS A 127 -15.59 -2.12 8.31
N ASN A 128 -16.08 -0.96 7.87
CA ASN A 128 -16.67 0.03 8.79
C ASN A 128 -18.10 0.49 8.42
N ALA A 129 -19.00 -0.45 8.09
CA ALA A 129 -20.44 -0.17 8.01
C ALA A 129 -21.29 -1.09 8.89
N SER A 130 -20.70 -1.67 9.95
CA SER A 130 -21.50 -2.24 11.04
C SER A 130 -21.47 -1.24 12.20
N PRO A 131 -22.57 -0.52 12.49
CA PRO A 131 -22.63 0.22 13.75
C PRO A 131 -22.40 -0.80 14.89
N PRO A 132 -21.65 -0.43 15.96
CA PRO A 132 -21.63 -1.27 17.14
C PRO A 132 -23.07 -1.42 17.62
N LEU A 133 -23.60 -2.63 17.56
CA LEU A 133 -24.83 -2.98 18.26
C LEU A 133 -24.63 -2.55 19.72
N PRO A 134 -25.67 -1.98 20.38
CA PRO A 134 -25.56 -1.61 21.78
C PRO A 134 -24.98 -2.79 22.55
N THR A 135 -23.94 -2.55 23.35
CA THR A 135 -23.37 -3.53 24.26
C THR A 135 -24.49 -4.07 25.14
N GLY A 136 -25.04 -5.22 24.75
CA GLY A 136 -26.08 -5.92 25.46
C GLY A 136 -25.51 -6.43 26.78
N SER A 137 -25.81 -5.70 27.84
CA SER A 137 -25.74 -6.11 29.23
C SER A 137 -26.25 -7.57 29.38
N SER A 138 -25.49 -8.34 30.16
CA SER A 138 -25.77 -9.70 30.63
C SER A 138 -27.23 -10.16 30.69
N ALA A 139 -27.50 -11.32 30.09
CA ALA A 139 -28.37 -12.34 30.67
C ALA A 139 -27.77 -13.70 30.29
N GLY A 140 -27.32 -14.47 31.28
CA GLY A 140 -26.83 -15.84 31.05
C GLY A 140 -27.93 -16.67 30.41
N ALA A 141 -27.58 -17.48 29.41
CA ALA A 141 -28.52 -18.40 28.78
C ALA A 141 -29.18 -19.30 29.85
N GLU A 142 -30.51 -19.32 29.88
CA GLU A 142 -31.24 -20.21 30.78
C GLU A 142 -30.91 -21.67 30.45
N THR A 143 -30.63 -22.45 31.50
CA THR A 143 -30.31 -23.88 31.38
C THR A 143 -31.56 -24.65 30.94
N THR A 144 -31.56 -25.18 29.71
CA THR A 144 -32.68 -25.94 29.12
C THR A 144 -32.69 -27.43 29.52
N ALA A 145 -31.70 -27.90 30.29
CA ALA A 145 -31.60 -29.29 30.71
C ALA A 145 -32.31 -29.52 32.06
N LYS A 146 -33.28 -30.46 32.10
CA LYS A 146 -33.88 -30.92 33.35
C LYS A 146 -32.87 -31.75 34.16
N PRO A 147 -32.77 -31.57 35.49
CA PRO A 147 -31.90 -32.39 36.33
C PRO A 147 -32.28 -33.88 36.26
N ALA A 148 -31.27 -34.76 36.21
CA ALA A 148 -31.47 -36.20 36.20
C ALA A 148 -32.13 -36.68 37.52
N LYS A 149 -33.17 -37.51 37.41
CA LYS A 149 -33.88 -38.08 38.56
C LYS A 149 -33.07 -39.19 39.23
N GLY A 150 -32.20 -38.81 40.17
CA GLY A 150 -31.68 -39.66 41.25
C GLY A 150 -30.73 -40.80 40.85
N ARG A 151 -29.82 -41.16 41.76
CA ARG A 151 -28.94 -42.34 41.59
C ARG A 151 -29.74 -43.63 41.80
N ALA A 152 -29.54 -44.59 40.90
CA ALA A 152 -30.03 -45.95 41.07
C ALA A 152 -29.42 -46.62 42.31
N ARG A 153 -30.23 -47.38 43.06
CA ARG A 153 -29.80 -48.07 44.27
C ARG A 153 -28.96 -49.29 43.89
N THR A 154 -27.77 -49.40 44.44
CA THR A 154 -26.89 -50.56 44.24
C THR A 154 -27.43 -51.78 44.97
N ALA A 155 -27.37 -52.95 44.31
CA ALA A 155 -27.80 -54.23 44.85
C ALA A 155 -26.86 -54.69 45.98
N ARG A 156 -27.42 -55.27 47.05
CA ARG A 156 -26.64 -55.94 48.10
C ARG A 156 -26.28 -57.35 47.63
N LYS A 157 -25.00 -57.71 47.75
CA LYS A 157 -24.51 -59.09 47.59
C LYS A 157 -25.00 -59.93 48.77
N ALA A 158 -25.36 -61.19 48.49
CA ALA A 158 -25.60 -62.25 49.46
C ALA A 158 -24.29 -62.73 50.09
#